data_AF-A0A349HNY9-F1
#
_entry.id   AF-A0A349HNY9-F1
#
_cell.length_a   1.000
_cell.length_b   1.000
_cell.length_c   1.000
_cell.angle_alpha   90.00
_cell.angle_beta   90.00
_cell.angle_gamma   90.00
#
_symmetry.space_group_name_H-M   'P 1'
#
loop_
_entity.id
_entity.type
_entity.pdbx_description
1 polymer ?
#
loop_
_entity_poly.entity_id
_entity_poly.type
_entity_poly.pdbx_seq_one_letter_code
_entity_poly.pdbx_strand_id
1 'polypeptide(L)'
;QLAEWEAYNVIDPIGEARADYRSSFIAWTITNLFIQAYGKKGTEMAKFEDFILKWDSQPEEQKVQSVEEMKSAMMALVRSQEKADKKDARRVRTIPPKKE
;
A
#
# COMPACT_ATOMS: atom_id res chain seq x y z
N GLN A 1 -25.62 -33.18 -24.98
CA GLN A 1 -24.46 -32.24 -25.04
C GLN A 1 -24.84 -30.82 -24.63
N LEU A 2 -25.63 -30.03 -25.39
CA LEU A 2 -26.02 -28.66 -24.97
C LEU A 2 -26.73 -28.58 -23.60
N ALA A 3 -27.64 -29.52 -23.32
CA ALA A 3 -28.36 -29.59 -22.04
C ALA A 3 -27.44 -29.88 -20.83
N GLU A 4 -26.32 -30.57 -21.04
CA GLU A 4 -25.35 -30.84 -19.97
C GLU A 4 -24.57 -29.57 -19.62
N TRP A 5 -24.26 -28.74 -20.62
CA TRP A 5 -23.61 -27.45 -20.42
C TRP A 5 -24.55 -26.43 -19.76
N GLU A 6 -25.83 -26.40 -20.12
CA GLU A 6 -26.83 -25.57 -19.43
C GLU A 6 -27.00 -25.99 -17.96
N ALA A 7 -27.07 -27.28 -17.67
CA ALA A 7 -27.16 -27.79 -16.30
C ALA A 7 -25.90 -27.46 -15.47
N TYR A 8 -24.71 -27.51 -16.08
CA TYR A 8 -23.46 -27.11 -15.43
C TYR A 8 -23.48 -25.61 -15.04
N ASN A 9 -23.98 -24.75 -15.94
CA ASN A 9 -24.07 -23.30 -15.70
C ASN A 9 -25.09 -22.94 -14.59
N VAL A 10 -26.13 -23.77 -14.41
CA VAL A 10 -27.10 -23.63 -13.30
C VAL A 10 -26.48 -24.03 -11.95
N ILE A 11 -25.57 -25.00 -11.94
CA ILE A 11 -24.94 -25.52 -10.71
C ILE A 11 -23.78 -24.61 -10.26
N ASP A 12 -23.03 -24.01 -11.19
CA ASP A 12 -21.96 -23.05 -10.88
C ASP A 12 -22.08 -21.74 -11.69
N PRO A 13 -23.05 -20.88 -11.37
CA PRO A 13 -23.35 -19.67 -12.15
C PRO A 13 -22.27 -18.58 -12.07
N ILE A 14 -21.26 -18.75 -11.21
CA ILE A 14 -20.18 -17.76 -11.01
C ILE A 14 -18.83 -18.30 -11.54
N GLY A 15 -18.67 -19.61 -11.68
CA GLY A 15 -17.45 -20.21 -12.23
C GLY A 15 -16.16 -19.72 -11.55
N GLU A 16 -15.10 -19.56 -12.34
CA GLU A 16 -13.74 -19.15 -11.94
C GLU A 16 -13.70 -17.86 -11.09
N ALA A 17 -14.67 -16.96 -11.25
CA ALA A 17 -14.76 -15.75 -10.43
C ALA A 17 -14.94 -16.06 -8.94
N ARG A 18 -15.56 -17.20 -8.58
CA ARG A 18 -15.64 -17.67 -7.19
C ARG A 18 -14.26 -18.05 -6.64
N ALA A 19 -13.38 -18.59 -7.47
CA ALA A 19 -12.00 -18.88 -7.09
C ALA A 19 -11.22 -17.58 -6.87
N ASP A 20 -11.41 -16.58 -7.73
CA ASP A 20 -10.84 -15.24 -7.57
C ASP A 20 -11.30 -14.58 -6.26
N TYR A 21 -12.59 -14.59 -5.93
CA TYR A 21 -13.05 -14.05 -4.64
C TYR A 21 -12.44 -14.77 -3.42
N ARG A 22 -12.26 -16.09 -3.51
CA ARG A 22 -11.62 -16.87 -2.43
C ARG A 22 -10.14 -16.51 -2.29
N SER A 23 -9.42 -16.38 -3.40
CA SER A 23 -8.01 -16.01 -3.37
C SER A 23 -7.82 -14.56 -2.88
N SER A 24 -8.67 -13.62 -3.32
CA SER A 24 -8.72 -12.25 -2.81
C SER A 24 -8.98 -12.21 -1.31
N PHE A 25 -9.86 -13.08 -0.80
CA PHE A 25 -10.18 -13.12 0.63
C PHE A 25 -8.99 -13.60 1.47
N ILE A 26 -8.28 -14.61 0.99
CA ILE A 26 -7.06 -15.10 1.65
C ILE A 26 -5.99 -13.99 1.65
N ALA A 27 -5.76 -13.35 0.51
CA ALA A 27 -4.76 -12.28 0.37
C ALA A 27 -5.07 -11.08 1.28
N TRP A 28 -6.33 -10.64 1.30
CA TRP A 28 -6.80 -9.57 2.19
C TRP A 28 -6.58 -9.91 3.66
N THR A 29 -6.93 -11.13 4.06
CA THR A 29 -6.80 -11.59 5.45
C THR A 29 -5.32 -11.64 5.88
N ILE A 30 -4.46 -12.22 5.04
CA ILE A 30 -3.03 -12.30 5.31
C ILE A 30 -2.43 -10.90 5.40
N THR A 31 -2.73 -10.02 4.45
CA THR A 31 -2.16 -8.66 4.43
C THR A 31 -2.53 -7.89 5.68
N ASN A 32 -3.79 -7.93 6.08
CA ASN A 32 -4.26 -7.25 7.28
C ASN A 32 -3.72 -7.85 8.57
N LEU A 33 -3.50 -9.17 8.62
CA LEU A 33 -2.79 -9.82 9.72
C LEU A 33 -1.37 -9.29 9.87
N PHE A 34 -0.63 -9.14 8.76
CA PHE A 34 0.72 -8.59 8.76
C PHE A 34 0.75 -7.09 9.10
N ILE A 35 -0.20 -6.30 8.60
CA ILE A 35 -0.35 -4.89 8.99
C ILE A 35 -0.59 -4.78 10.50
N GLN A 36 -1.41 -5.66 11.08
CA GLN A 36 -1.66 -5.64 12.51
C GLN A 36 -0.43 -6.05 13.34
N ALA A 37 0.34 -7.04 12.87
CA ALA A 37 1.50 -7.56 13.60
C ALA A 37 2.76 -6.70 13.45
N TYR A 38 2.97 -6.09 12.28
CA TYR A 38 4.24 -5.42 11.92
C TYR A 38 4.06 -4.02 11.34
N GLY A 39 2.82 -3.54 11.19
CA GLY A 39 2.53 -2.21 10.67
C GLY A 39 3.09 -1.11 11.56
N LYS A 40 3.46 0.01 10.93
CA LYS A 40 3.84 1.21 11.67
C LYS A 40 2.59 1.82 12.30
N LYS A 41 2.76 2.57 13.39
CA LYS A 41 1.64 3.24 14.06
C LYS A 41 0.96 4.20 13.07
N GLY A 42 -0.31 3.94 12.76
CA GLY A 42 -1.09 4.71 11.78
C GLY A 42 -1.14 4.12 10.37
N THR A 43 -0.60 2.92 10.14
CA THR A 43 -0.83 2.20 8.86
C THR A 43 -2.31 1.85 8.72
N GLU A 44 -2.91 2.23 7.60
CA GLU A 44 -4.30 1.92 7.26
C GLU A 44 -4.44 0.44 6.85
N MET A 45 -5.58 -0.15 7.17
CA MET A 45 -5.91 -1.53 6.79
C MET A 45 -6.26 -1.59 5.30
N ALA A 46 -5.80 -2.64 4.62
CA ALA A 46 -6.13 -2.86 3.22
C ALA A 46 -7.61 -3.23 3.07
N LYS A 47 -8.26 -2.77 2.01
CA LYS A 47 -9.66 -3.08 1.70
C LYS A 47 -9.72 -4.36 0.88
N PHE A 48 -10.84 -5.08 0.97
CA PHE A 48 -11.03 -6.30 0.19
C PHE A 48 -11.04 -6.04 -1.32
N GLU A 49 -11.60 -4.90 -1.72
CA GLU A 49 -11.68 -4.45 -3.12
C GLU A 49 -10.31 -4.31 -3.79
N ASP A 50 -9.27 -4.02 -3.02
CA ASP A 50 -7.88 -3.88 -3.50
C ASP A 50 -7.31 -5.21 -4.03
N PHE A 51 -7.91 -6.33 -3.65
CA PHE A 51 -7.46 -7.68 -4.03
C PHE A 51 -8.34 -8.34 -5.09
N ILE A 52 -9.42 -7.68 -5.53
CA ILE A 52 -10.29 -8.20 -6.60
C ILE A 52 -9.64 -7.87 -7.95
N LEU A 53 -9.39 -8.90 -8.75
CA LEU A 53 -8.90 -8.73 -10.13
C LEU A 53 -10.02 -8.11 -10.97
N LYS A 54 -9.84 -6.84 -11.35
CA LYS A 54 -10.72 -6.14 -12.27
C LYS A 54 -10.20 -6.33 -13.70
N TRP A 55 -10.61 -7.43 -14.33
CA TRP A 55 -10.14 -7.80 -15.68
C TRP A 55 -10.59 -6.82 -16.79
N ASP A 56 -11.67 -6.08 -16.56
CA ASP A 56 -12.29 -5.16 -17.54
C ASP A 56 -12.34 -3.70 -17.04
N SER A 57 -11.61 -3.37 -15.98
CA SER A 57 -11.59 -1.98 -15.51
C SER A 57 -10.75 -1.12 -16.45
N GLN A 58 -11.38 -0.06 -16.99
CA GLN A 58 -10.63 1.11 -17.44
C GLN A 58 -9.65 1.53 -16.34
N PRO A 59 -8.42 1.96 -16.69
CA PRO A 59 -7.42 2.30 -15.68
C PRO A 59 -8.06 3.28 -14.70
N GLU A 60 -8.14 2.88 -13.42
CA GLU A 60 -8.62 3.77 -12.36
C GLU A 60 -7.91 5.11 -12.51
N GLU A 61 -8.65 6.22 -12.44
CA GLU A 61 -8.10 7.56 -12.52
C GLU A 61 -6.99 7.68 -11.47
N GLN A 62 -5.76 7.43 -11.91
CA GLN A 62 -4.59 7.59 -11.07
C GLN A 62 -4.63 9.02 -10.59
N LYS A 63 -4.66 9.20 -9.26
CA LYS A 63 -4.72 10.53 -8.65
C LYS A 63 -3.55 11.34 -9.19
N VAL A 64 -3.82 12.22 -10.16
CA VAL A 64 -2.77 12.97 -10.85
C VAL A 64 -2.19 13.93 -9.83
N GLN A 65 -0.94 13.66 -9.43
CA GLN A 65 -0.24 14.50 -8.48
C GLN A 65 -0.12 15.92 -9.04
N SER A 66 -0.52 16.93 -8.28
CA SER A 66 -0.36 18.31 -8.72
C SER A 66 1.10 18.76 -8.61
N VAL A 67 1.48 19.76 -9.43
CA VAL A 67 2.83 20.35 -9.36
C VAL A 67 3.10 20.96 -7.98
N GLU A 68 2.05 21.48 -7.33
CA GLU A 68 2.12 22.07 -6.00
C GLU A 68 2.39 21.01 -4.93
N GLU A 69 1.74 19.85 -5.02
CA GLU A 69 1.99 18.69 -4.16
C GLU A 69 3.44 18.22 -4.32
N MET A 70 3.93 18.11 -5.55
CA MET A 70 5.31 17.72 -5.83
C MET A 70 6.32 18.71 -5.24
N LYS A 71 6.09 20.01 -5.42
CA LYS A 71 6.93 21.07 -4.83
C LYS A 71 6.92 21.00 -3.30
N SER A 72 5.75 20.78 -2.69
CA SER A 72 5.64 20.68 -1.24
C SER A 72 6.41 19.48 -0.68
N ALA A 73 6.33 18.32 -1.36
CA ALA A 73 7.06 17.11 -1.00
C ALA A 73 8.58 17.31 -1.12
N MET A 74 9.04 17.95 -2.20
CA MET A 74 10.46 18.25 -2.40
C MET A 74 10.97 19.23 -1.33
N MET A 75 10.22 20.28 -1.01
CA MET A 75 10.60 21.22 0.05
C MET A 75 10.63 20.55 1.43
N ALA A 76 9.75 19.58 1.70
CA ALA A 76 9.77 18.80 2.93
C ALA A 76 11.05 17.94 3.04
N LEU A 77 11.48 17.32 1.95
CA LEU A 77 12.73 16.56 1.85
C LEU A 77 13.96 17.44 2.13
N VAL A 78 14.06 18.60 1.47
CA VAL A 78 15.17 19.54 1.69
C VAL A 78 15.23 20.00 3.15
N ARG A 79 14.09 20.37 3.74
CA ARG A 79 14.01 20.77 5.16
C ARG A 79 14.43 19.64 6.11
N SER A 80 14.21 18.38 5.73
CA SER A 80 14.62 17.23 6.54
C SER A 80 16.15 17.05 6.55
N GLN A 81 16.81 17.30 5.41
CA GLN A 81 18.27 17.28 5.30
C GLN A 81 18.90 18.43 6.10
N GLU A 82 18.41 19.66 5.96
CA GLU A 82 18.93 20.80 6.73
C GLU A 82 18.84 20.59 8.25
N LYS A 83 17.78 19.90 8.71
CA LYS A 83 17.61 19.55 10.12
C LYS A 83 18.60 18.47 10.56
N ALA A 84 18.92 17.51 9.70
CA ALA A 84 19.95 16.51 9.98
C ALA A 84 21.34 17.17 10.10
N ASP A 85 21.71 18.01 9.14
CA ASP A 85 22.99 18.73 9.13
C ASP A 85 23.17 19.63 10.36
N LYS A 86 22.11 20.36 10.76
CA LYS A 86 22.13 21.19 11.98
C LYS A 86 22.25 20.35 13.26
N LYS A 87 21.71 19.13 13.28
CA LYS A 87 21.77 18.23 14.44
C LYS A 87 23.17 17.63 14.58
N ASP A 88 23.81 17.29 13.48
CA ASP A 88 25.20 16.82 13.45
C ASP A 88 26.18 17.94 13.82
N ALA A 89 25.98 19.17 13.31
CA ALA A 89 26.78 20.33 13.71
C ALA A 89 26.65 20.67 15.21
N ARG A 90 25.49 20.45 15.83
CA ARG A 90 25.31 20.61 17.28
C ARG A 90 26.01 19.53 18.09
N ARG A 91 26.00 18.27 17.63
CA ARG A 91 26.69 17.16 18.31
C ARG A 91 28.20 17.39 18.40
N VAL A 92 28.82 17.90 17.34
CA VAL A 92 30.27 18.19 17.30
C VAL A 92 30.66 19.27 18.32
N ARG A 93 29.81 20.28 18.54
CA ARG A 93 30.09 21.38 19.49
C ARG A 93 29.98 20.97 20.97
N THR A 94 29.27 19.90 21.28
CA THR A 94 29.04 19.46 22.67
C THR A 94 30.06 18.44 23.18
N ILE A 95 31.06 18.05 22.38
CA ILE A 95 32.10 17.11 22.81
C ILE A 95 33.10 17.90 23.68
N PRO A 96 33.16 17.66 25.01
CA PRO A 96 34.12 18.36 25.85
C PRO A 96 35.55 17.96 25.46
N PRO A 97 36.51 18.91 25.47
CA PRO A 97 37.90 18.59 25.16
C PRO A 97 38.44 17.56 26.15
N LYS A 98 39.10 16.52 25.63
CA LYS A 98 39.81 15.51 26.42
C LYS A 98 40.87 16.24 27.25
N LYS A 99 40.74 16.22 28.58
CA LYS A 99 41.80 16.69 29.48
C LYS A 99 42.96 15.70 29.41
N GLU A 100 44.14 16.22 29.04
CA GLU A 100 45.44 15.55 29.17
C GLU A 100 45.86 15.44 30.64
#